data_AF-A0A7W5LY87-F1
#
_entry.id   AF-A0A7W5LY87-F1
#
_cell.length_a   1.000
_cell.length_b   1.000
_cell.length_c   1.000
_cell.angle_alpha   90.00
_cell.angle_beta   90.00
_cell.angle_gamma   90.00
#
_symmetry.space_group_name_H-M   'P 1'
#
loop_
_entity.id
_entity.type
_entity.pdbx_description
1 polymer ?
#
loop_
_entity_poly.entity_id
_entity_poly.type
_entity_poly.pdbx_seq_one_letter_code
_entity_poly.pdbx_strand_id
1 'polypeptide(L)'
;MLLDRSRLPVVFIRTDADAETSINDQIEALLEERRPFVLVTDHAPDDHEDETQEERKERALFFKKIKDRMRAYCRGMIVIDGGNLIEAVS
;
A
#
# COMPACT_ATOMS: atom_id res chain seq x y z
N MET A 1 -5.07 -9.08 -1.19
CA MET A 1 -4.24 -7.97 -0.67
C MET A 1 -4.85 -7.42 0.62
N LEU A 2 -4.03 -7.26 1.65
CA LEU A 2 -4.41 -6.76 2.97
C LEU A 2 -3.52 -5.57 3.37
N LEU A 3 -4.11 -4.58 4.01
CA LEU A 3 -3.43 -3.46 4.65
C LEU A 3 -3.26 -3.76 6.16
N ASP A 4 -2.11 -4.31 6.53
CA ASP A 4 -1.79 -4.67 7.91
C ASP A 4 -1.42 -3.42 8.73
N ARG A 5 -2.29 -3.12 9.69
CA ARG A 5 -2.20 -1.97 10.60
C ARG A 5 -1.81 -2.38 12.03
N SER A 6 -1.35 -3.61 12.26
CA SER A 6 -0.98 -4.13 13.59
C SER A 6 0.23 -3.42 14.21
N ARG A 7 1.02 -2.70 13.39
CA ARG A 7 2.29 -2.05 13.78
C ARG A 7 2.31 -0.53 13.56
N LEU A 8 1.16 0.13 13.71
CA LEU A 8 1.06 1.59 13.60
C LEU A 8 2.18 2.29 14.39
N PRO A 9 2.82 3.34 13.83
CA PRO A 9 2.45 4.04 12.60
C PRO A 9 2.99 3.41 11.30
N VAL A 10 3.57 2.21 11.35
CA VAL A 10 4.04 1.48 10.18
C VAL A 10 2.93 0.57 9.66
N VAL A 11 2.56 0.74 8.40
CA VAL A 11 1.47 0.00 7.74
C VAL A 11 2.05 -0.81 6.59
N PHE A 12 1.72 -2.10 6.54
CA PHE A 12 2.25 -3.00 5.52
C PHE A 12 1.17 -3.35 4.49
N ILE A 13 1.52 -3.34 3.22
CA ILE A 13 0.75 -4.01 2.17
C ILE A 13 1.20 -5.47 2.14
N ARG A 14 0.25 -6.39 2.27
CA ARG A 14 0.47 -7.84 2.16
C ARG A 14 -0.25 -8.34 0.92
N THR A 15 0.48 -8.87 -0.05
CA THR A 15 -0.09 -9.41 -1.30
C THR A 15 -0.69 -10.80 -1.10
N ASP A 16 -0.02 -11.67 -0.37
CA ASP A 16 -0.45 -13.07 -0.10
C ASP A 16 -1.57 -13.23 0.92
N ALA A 17 -2.13 -12.12 1.42
CA ALA A 17 -3.21 -12.15 2.40
C ALA A 17 -4.56 -11.79 1.76
N ASP A 18 -5.55 -12.64 2.01
CA ASP A 18 -6.95 -12.37 1.71
C ASP A 18 -7.57 -11.46 2.77
N ALA A 19 -8.33 -10.49 2.30
CA ALA A 19 -9.07 -9.54 3.14
C ALA A 19 -10.52 -9.50 2.68
N GLU A 20 -11.45 -9.35 3.63
CA GLU A 20 -12.89 -9.28 3.33
C GLU A 20 -13.29 -8.00 2.57
N THR A 21 -12.44 -6.96 2.62
CA THR A 21 -12.70 -5.65 2.01
C THR A 21 -11.62 -5.30 1.00
N SER A 22 -11.98 -4.49 0.00
CA SER A 22 -11.02 -4.08 -1.03
C SER A 22 -9.85 -3.29 -0.43
N ILE A 23 -8.68 -3.33 -1.07
CA ILE A 23 -7.52 -2.55 -0.62
C ILE A 23 -7.81 -1.04 -0.59
N ASN A 24 -8.68 -0.57 -1.48
CA ASN A 24 -9.11 0.83 -1.55
C ASN A 24 -9.94 1.22 -0.31
N ASP A 25 -10.88 0.37 0.12
CA ASP A 25 -11.67 0.62 1.32
C ASP A 25 -10.78 0.64 2.57
N GLN A 26 -9.81 -0.27 2.64
CA GLN A 26 -8.84 -0.32 3.74
C GLN A 26 -7.97 0.95 3.81
N ILE A 27 -7.53 1.48 2.66
CA ILE A 27 -6.79 2.75 2.56
C ILE A 27 -7.68 3.92 2.98
N GLU A 28 -8.94 3.95 2.56
CA GLU A 28 -9.88 4.99 2.96
C GLU A 28 -10.06 5.01 4.48
N ALA A 29 -10.28 3.84 5.09
CA ALA A 29 -10.40 3.68 6.55
C ALA A 29 -9.12 4.09 7.31
N LEU A 30 -7.93 3.84 6.76
CA LEU A 30 -6.66 4.33 7.33
C LEU A 30 -6.59 5.86 7.30
N LEU A 31 -6.96 6.48 6.18
CA LEU A 31 -6.91 7.93 6.01
C LEU A 31 -7.96 8.67 6.85
N GLU A 32 -9.08 8.04 7.16
CA GLU A 32 -10.10 8.58 8.06
C GLU A 32 -9.60 8.78 9.50
N GLU A 33 -8.57 8.05 9.92
CA GLU A 33 -7.95 8.22 11.24
C GLU A 33 -7.21 9.55 11.37
N ARG A 34 -6.82 10.19 10.25
CA ARG A 34 -6.09 11.47 10.22
C ARG A 34 -4.80 11.45 11.06
N ARG A 35 -4.15 10.29 11.14
CA ARG A 35 -2.88 10.09 11.87
C ARG A 35 -1.72 9.88 10.90
N PRO A 36 -0.52 10.43 11.18
CA PRO A 36 0.65 10.17 10.37
C PRO A 36 1.01 8.67 10.33
N PHE A 37 1.38 8.16 9.15
CA PHE A 37 1.84 6.78 8.97
C PHE A 37 2.95 6.68 7.93
N VAL A 38 3.64 5.54 7.91
CA VAL A 38 4.59 5.14 6.87
C VAL A 38 4.08 3.87 6.22
N LEU A 39 4.05 3.85 4.88
CA LEU A 39 3.63 2.68 4.11
C LEU A 39 4.84 1.81 3.77
N VAL A 40 4.71 0.49 3.91
CA VAL A 40 5.73 -0.49 3.56
C VAL A 40 5.13 -1.49 2.58
N THR A 41 5.80 -1.73 1.46
CA THR A 41 5.39 -2.70 0.44
C THR A 41 6.61 -3.42 -0.11
N ASP A 42 6.45 -4.67 -0.51
CA ASP A 42 7.43 -5.48 -1.23
C ASP A 42 7.26 -5.39 -2.76
N HIS A 43 6.12 -4.93 -3.25
CA HIS A 43 5.95 -4.60 -4.66
C HIS A 43 6.34 -3.16 -4.97
N ALA A 44 7.12 -2.99 -6.04
CA ALA A 44 7.40 -1.68 -6.61
C ALA A 44 6.09 -1.05 -7.16
N PRO A 45 5.93 0.28 -7.09
CA PRO A 45 4.75 0.95 -7.60
C PRO A 45 4.57 0.85 -9.12
N ASP A 46 5.53 0.29 -9.87
CA ASP A 46 5.47 0.13 -11.33
C ASP A 46 5.11 -1.30 -11.77
N ASP A 47 4.85 -2.20 -10.81
CA ASP A 47 4.51 -3.62 -11.04
C ASP A 47 3.04 -3.75 -11.50
N HIS A 48 2.78 -3.23 -12.71
CA HIS A 48 1.46 -3.02 -13.32
C HIS A 48 1.23 -3.91 -14.56
N GLU A 49 2.05 -4.95 -14.74
CA GLU A 49 2.17 -5.66 -16.02
C GLU A 49 0.87 -6.40 -16.43
N ASP A 50 -0.01 -6.74 -15.47
CA ASP A 50 -1.26 -7.49 -15.72
C ASP A 50 -2.56 -6.70 -15.52
N GLU A 51 -2.51 -5.37 -15.33
CA GLU A 51 -3.75 -4.61 -15.13
C GLU A 51 -4.47 -4.24 -16.44
N THR A 52 -5.78 -4.47 -16.48
CA THR A 52 -6.63 -3.99 -17.59
C THR A 52 -6.72 -2.46 -17.61
N GLN A 53 -7.07 -1.90 -18.77
CA GLN A 53 -7.27 -0.45 -18.93
C GLN A 53 -8.36 0.11 -17.99
N GLU A 54 -9.37 -0.70 -17.66
CA GLU A 54 -10.45 -0.31 -16.76
C GLU A 54 -9.96 -0.21 -15.31
N GLU A 55 -9.22 -1.21 -14.84
CA GLU A 55 -8.63 -1.21 -13.49
C GLU A 55 -7.64 -0.06 -13.29
N ARG A 56 -6.81 0.23 -14.31
CA ARG A 56 -5.89 1.38 -14.29
C ARG A 56 -6.65 2.70 -14.12
N LYS A 57 -7.79 2.86 -14.80
CA LYS A 57 -8.61 4.07 -14.73
C LYS A 57 -9.27 4.23 -13.36
N GLU A 58 -9.80 3.14 -12.81
CA GLU A 58 -10.41 3.14 -11.48
C GLU A 58 -9.39 3.48 -10.39
N ARG A 59 -8.19 2.87 -10.45
CA ARG A 59 -7.08 3.20 -9.54
C ARG A 59 -6.66 4.65 -9.67
N ALA A 60 -6.48 5.16 -10.89
CA ALA A 60 -6.11 6.57 -11.10
C ALA A 60 -7.14 7.54 -10.51
N LEU A 61 -8.43 7.24 -10.65
CA LEU A 61 -9.50 8.04 -10.07
C LEU A 61 -9.49 7.97 -8.53
N PHE A 62 -9.26 6.78 -7.97
CA PHE A 62 -9.14 6.59 -6.53
C PHE A 62 -7.95 7.35 -5.95
N PHE A 63 -6.75 7.21 -6.53
CA PHE A 63 -5.57 7.96 -6.11
C PHE A 63 -5.78 9.47 -6.18
N LYS A 64 -6.47 9.96 -7.22
CA LYS A 64 -6.86 11.37 -7.32
C LYS A 64 -7.77 11.80 -6.17
N LYS A 65 -8.74 10.97 -5.77
CA LYS A 65 -9.66 11.23 -4.62
C LYS A 65 -8.90 11.31 -3.29
N ILE A 66 -7.91 10.45 -3.08
CA ILE A 66 -7.21 10.34 -1.78
C ILE A 66 -5.92 11.17 -1.70
N LYS A 67 -5.45 11.74 -2.81
CA LYS A 67 -4.14 12.41 -2.97
C LYS A 67 -3.81 13.40 -1.84
N ASP A 68 -4.74 14.28 -1.49
CA ASP A 68 -4.50 15.33 -0.50
C ASP A 68 -4.31 14.75 0.91
N ARG A 69 -5.17 13.79 1.29
CA ARG A 69 -5.08 13.05 2.56
C ARG A 69 -3.82 12.21 2.63
N MET A 70 -3.47 11.53 1.54
CA MET A 70 -2.20 10.81 1.42
C MET A 70 -1.02 11.75 1.65
N ARG A 71 -1.00 12.94 1.03
CA ARG A 71 0.06 13.93 1.21
C ARG A 71 0.12 14.48 2.65
N ALA A 72 -1.02 14.60 3.31
CA ALA A 72 -1.10 15.11 4.67
C ALA A 72 -0.59 14.10 5.72
N TYR A 73 -0.93 12.82 5.54
CA TYR A 73 -0.75 11.79 6.58
C TYR A 73 0.32 10.74 6.25
N CYS A 74 0.53 10.38 4.98
CA CYS A 74 1.60 9.47 4.60
C CYS A 74 2.95 10.22 4.64
N ARG A 75 3.83 9.83 5.55
CA ARG A 75 5.15 10.47 5.76
C ARG A 75 6.24 9.90 4.88
N GLY A 76 5.96 8.81 4.18
CA GLY A 76 6.90 8.16 3.29
C GLY A 76 6.43 6.76 2.95
N MET A 77 7.07 6.20 1.94
CA MET A 77 6.84 4.83 1.49
C MET A 77 8.19 4.13 1.45
N ILE A 78 8.26 2.94 2.06
CA ILE A 78 9.40 2.05 2.02
C ILE A 78 9.04 0.93 1.06
N VAL A 79 9.79 0.82 -0.03
CA VAL A 79 9.69 -0.29 -0.98
C VAL A 79 10.80 -1.27 -0.66
N ILE A 80 10.44 -2.49 -0.32
CA ILE A 80 11.37 -3.59 -0.14
C ILE A 80 11.55 -4.22 -1.51
N ASP A 81 12.54 -3.75 -2.25
CA ASP A 81 12.97 -4.43 -3.46
C ASP A 81 13.56 -5.79 -3.05
N GLY A 82 13.06 -6.87 -3.67
CA GLY A 82 13.46 -8.25 -3.41
C GLY A 82 14.89 -8.57 -3.87
N GLY A 83 15.84 -7.66 -3.66
CA GLY A 83 17.26 -7.92 -3.85
C GLY A 83 17.63 -9.22 -3.14
N ASN A 84 18.05 -10.21 -3.94
CA ASN A 84 18.40 -11.58 -3.59
C ASN A 84 18.46 -11.87 -2.08
N LEU A 85 17.68 -12.87 -1.64
CA LEU A 85 17.74 -13.50 -0.32
C LEU A 85 19.18 -13.45 0.23
N ILE A 86 19.45 -12.53 1.15
CA ILE A 86 20.72 -12.53 1.87
C ILE A 86 20.57 -13.65 2.88
N GLU A 87 21.07 -14.84 2.55
CA GLU A 87 21.14 -15.96 3.49
C GLU A 87 21.89 -15.47 4.74
N ALA A 88 21.19 -15.45 5.87
CA ALA A 88 21.80 -15.11 7.14
C ALA A 88 22.80 -16.22 7.48
N VAL A 89 24.10 -15.96 7.28
CA VAL A 89 25.17 -16.81 7.80
C VAL A 89 25.08 -16.79 9.33
N SER A 90 24.64 -17.93 9.88
CA SER A 90 24.62 -18.23 11.31
C SER A 90 26.00 -18.65 11.80
#